data_AF-X6LGJ9-F1
#
_entry.id   AF-X6LGJ9-F1
#
_cell.length_a   1.000
_cell.length_b   1.000
_cell.length_c   1.000
_cell.angle_alpha   90.00
_cell.angle_beta   90.00
_cell.angle_gamma   90.00
#
_symmetry.space_group_name_H-M   'P 1'
#
loop_
_entity.id
_entity.type
_entity.pdbx_description
1 polymer ?
#
loop_
_entity_poly.entity_id
_entity_poly.type
_entity_poly.pdbx_seq_one_letter_code
_entity_poly.pdbx_strand_id
1 'polypeptide(L)'
;MKQWLSVKQLFVAINILAKAKPTEPLHLSVFEILEYNFGIFDTTNAPASHKTERKSRCTSFEKFMLVPCFNYLSLVIQRIGYQQYLPFSQVFQNIDFGSDKLHSIDNTILEEVLILDLHLRKKNEFPPKISIEKHLINLLQSYPQFADVTVQLLLDNTKFDKIKKSNPWKQLWNRGECWSIFQRLYETQFDKWDAFISKMQQCIEDFTDISATLLRNFTSNEFQSMIVKSPSNVLQFLLFVQQQSSMYVYWYHINTHTHTSFLHK
;
A
#
# COMPACT_ATOMS: atom_id res chain seq x y z
N MET A 1 30.18 -10.77 19.86
CA MET A 1 30.19 -9.33 19.54
C MET A 1 28.90 -9.03 18.79
N LYS A 2 27.99 -8.19 19.31
CA LYS A 2 26.72 -7.89 18.62
C LYS A 2 27.00 -6.89 17.50
N GLN A 3 26.85 -7.30 16.24
CA GLN A 3 27.02 -6.43 15.08
C GLN A 3 25.72 -5.67 14.82
N TRP A 4 25.85 -4.37 14.58
CA TRP A 4 24.75 -3.44 14.36
C TRP A 4 24.54 -3.32 12.85
N LEU A 5 23.38 -3.75 12.38
CA LEU A 5 22.97 -3.63 10.99
C LEU A 5 22.36 -2.25 10.77
N SER A 6 22.60 -1.67 9.60
CA SER A 6 21.75 -0.58 9.08
C SER A 6 20.36 -1.12 8.70
N VAL A 7 19.38 -0.23 8.55
CA VAL A 7 18.02 -0.61 8.10
C VAL A 7 18.07 -1.35 6.76
N LYS A 8 18.89 -0.87 5.82
CA LYS A 8 19.09 -1.53 4.52
C LYS A 8 19.66 -2.94 4.67
N GLN A 9 20.68 -3.13 5.51
CA GLN A 9 21.27 -4.45 5.74
C GLN A 9 20.27 -5.41 6.41
N LEU A 10 19.49 -4.93 7.38
CA LEU A 10 18.44 -5.72 8.02
C LEU A 10 17.37 -6.12 7.01
N PHE A 11 16.93 -5.19 6.17
CA PHE A 11 15.97 -5.44 5.09
C PHE A 11 16.49 -6.51 4.12
N VAL A 12 17.73 -6.39 3.64
CA VAL A 12 18.34 -7.37 2.74
C VAL A 12 18.40 -8.76 3.39
N ALA A 13 18.82 -8.85 4.65
CA ALA A 13 18.85 -10.12 5.38
C ALA A 13 17.46 -10.77 5.47
N ILE A 14 16.43 -10.00 5.82
CA ILE A 14 15.05 -10.50 5.90
C ILE A 14 14.51 -10.88 4.52
N ASN A 15 14.80 -10.09 3.48
CA ASN A 15 14.37 -10.39 2.12
C ASN A 15 14.94 -11.74 1.62
N ILE A 16 16.23 -11.99 1.89
CA ILE A 16 16.88 -13.28 1.60
C ILE A 16 16.19 -14.42 2.36
N LEU A 17 15.97 -14.26 3.67
CA LEU A 17 15.34 -15.28 4.50
C LEU A 17 13.88 -15.57 4.11
N ALA A 18 13.11 -14.55 3.74
CA ALA A 18 11.71 -14.71 3.31
C ALA A 18 11.59 -15.43 1.95
N LYS A 19 12.57 -15.23 1.06
CA LYS A 19 12.66 -15.89 -0.25
C LYS A 19 13.12 -17.34 -0.14
N ALA A 20 13.98 -17.67 0.81
CA ALA A 20 14.35 -19.05 1.11
C ALA A 20 13.07 -19.84 1.48
N LYS A 21 12.78 -20.93 0.76
CA LYS A 21 11.67 -21.83 1.11
C LYS A 21 12.03 -22.50 2.45
N PRO A 22 11.36 -22.23 3.57
CA PRO A 22 11.75 -22.86 4.83
C PRO A 22 10.97 -24.16 4.93
N THR A 23 11.62 -25.28 4.59
CA THR A 23 11.26 -26.59 5.15
C THR A 23 11.65 -26.69 6.62
N GLU A 24 12.54 -25.81 7.10
CA GLU A 24 12.98 -25.75 8.49
C GLU A 24 12.67 -24.38 9.13
N PRO A 25 12.30 -24.35 10.41
CA PRO A 25 12.10 -23.11 11.16
C PRO A 25 13.41 -22.32 11.29
N LEU A 26 13.30 -20.99 11.30
CA LEU A 26 14.46 -20.11 11.51
C LEU A 26 15.10 -20.42 12.86
N HIS A 27 16.42 -20.64 12.88
CA HIS A 27 17.14 -20.91 14.12
C HIS A 27 16.99 -19.75 15.11
N LEU A 28 16.75 -20.07 16.39
CA LEU A 28 16.45 -19.08 17.44
C LEU A 28 17.52 -17.99 17.55
N SER A 29 18.81 -18.36 17.47
CA SER A 29 19.90 -17.37 17.54
C SER A 29 19.89 -16.36 16.38
N VAL A 30 19.45 -16.77 15.18
CA VAL A 30 19.32 -15.85 14.04
C VAL A 30 18.14 -14.91 14.28
N PHE A 31 17.02 -15.46 14.78
CA PHE A 31 15.86 -14.67 15.17
C PHE A 31 16.22 -13.60 16.21
N GLU A 32 16.90 -13.98 17.29
CA GLU A 32 17.33 -13.06 18.36
C GLU A 32 18.26 -11.94 17.85
N ILE A 33 19.14 -12.23 16.89
CA ILE A 33 19.99 -11.21 16.25
C ILE A 33 19.17 -10.23 15.43
N LEU A 34 18.20 -10.72 14.65
CA LEU A 34 17.34 -9.87 13.83
C LEU A 34 16.40 -9.02 14.70
N GLU A 35 15.80 -9.62 15.72
CA GLU A 35 14.96 -8.92 16.69
C GLU A 35 15.75 -7.83 17.43
N TYR A 36 16.97 -8.13 17.89
CA TYR A 36 17.83 -7.15 18.53
C TYR A 36 18.14 -5.97 17.60
N ASN A 37 18.52 -6.24 16.35
CA ASN A 37 18.78 -5.20 15.35
C ASN A 37 17.52 -4.39 15.02
N PHE A 38 16.37 -5.05 14.98
CA PHE A 38 15.09 -4.38 14.75
C PHE A 38 14.73 -3.45 15.92
N GLY A 39 14.91 -3.91 17.16
CA GLY A 39 14.60 -3.14 18.38
C GLY A 39 15.46 -1.89 18.57
N ILE A 40 16.66 -1.83 17.98
CA ILE A 40 17.51 -0.64 18.00
C ILE A 40 16.88 0.54 17.25
N PHE A 41 16.04 0.26 16.24
CA PHE A 41 15.37 1.30 15.46
C PHE A 41 14.13 1.89 16.18
N ASP A 42 13.74 1.35 17.33
CA ASP A 42 12.70 1.92 18.17
C ASP A 42 13.25 2.92 19.17
N THR A 43 12.84 4.18 19.00
CA THR A 43 13.26 5.28 19.86
C THR A 43 12.41 5.43 21.13
N THR A 44 11.34 4.64 21.32
CA THR A 44 10.42 4.81 22.46
C THR A 44 10.88 4.11 23.74
N ASN A 45 11.62 2.99 23.64
CA ASN A 45 12.05 2.18 24.79
C ASN A 45 13.56 2.11 25.03
N ALA A 46 14.35 2.98 24.38
CA ALA A 46 15.81 2.98 24.54
C ALA A 46 16.22 3.35 25.99
N PRO A 47 17.08 2.55 26.66
CA PRO A 47 17.60 2.87 27.99
C PRO A 47 18.27 4.26 28.01
N ALA A 48 18.14 4.97 29.14
CA ALA A 48 18.60 6.36 29.27
C ALA A 48 20.09 6.57 28.95
N SER A 49 20.93 5.54 29.11
CA SER A 49 22.36 5.53 28.76
C SER A 49 22.66 5.60 27.26
N HIS A 50 21.65 5.37 26.40
CA HIS A 50 21.78 5.43 24.95
C HIS A 50 21.14 6.70 24.34
N LYS A 51 20.70 7.65 25.18
CA LYS A 51 20.04 8.90 24.72
C LYS A 51 21.01 9.90 24.08
N THR A 52 22.31 9.79 24.33
CA THR A 52 23.30 10.84 24.05
C THR A 52 24.16 10.61 22.81
N GLU A 53 24.30 9.38 22.31
CA GLU A 53 25.10 9.09 21.12
C GLU A 53 24.26 8.36 20.07
N ARG A 54 23.88 9.10 19.01
CA ARG A 54 23.15 8.62 17.83
C ARG A 54 21.72 8.17 18.10
N LYS A 55 20.83 9.17 18.24
CA LYS A 55 19.47 9.05 17.67
C LYS A 55 19.61 8.72 16.18
N SER A 56 19.69 7.46 15.78
CA SER A 56 19.39 7.10 14.39
C SER A 56 17.89 7.29 14.21
N ARG A 57 17.50 8.54 13.95
CA ARG A 57 16.18 8.87 13.43
C ARG A 57 16.09 8.16 12.08
N CYS A 58 15.53 6.96 12.06
CA CYS A 58 15.17 6.32 10.80
C CYS A 58 14.37 7.34 10.00
N THR A 59 14.78 7.58 8.76
CA THR A 59 13.99 8.35 7.80
C THR A 59 12.61 7.72 7.66
N SER A 60 11.63 8.48 7.19
CA SER A 60 10.28 7.93 6.99
C SER A 60 10.28 6.79 5.97
N PHE A 61 11.15 6.86 4.96
CA PHE A 61 11.34 5.74 4.04
C PHE A 61 11.99 4.52 4.71
N GLU A 62 12.98 4.68 5.57
CA GLU A 62 13.54 3.55 6.34
C GLU A 62 12.49 2.91 7.26
N LYS A 63 11.62 3.70 7.89
CA LYS A 63 10.48 3.16 8.65
C LYS A 63 9.54 2.37 7.74
N PHE A 64 9.29 2.84 6.53
CA PHE A 64 8.49 2.13 5.54
C PHE A 64 9.12 0.79 5.15
N MET A 65 10.44 0.76 4.91
CA MET A 65 11.19 -0.46 4.63
C MET A 65 11.09 -1.51 5.75
N LEU A 66 10.96 -1.06 7.00
CA LEU A 66 10.86 -1.94 8.17
C LEU A 66 9.47 -2.57 8.35
N VAL A 67 8.41 -2.08 7.67
CA VAL A 67 7.06 -2.66 7.78
C VAL A 67 7.01 -4.14 7.38
N PRO A 68 7.45 -4.55 6.17
CA PRO A 68 7.47 -5.97 5.81
C PRO A 68 8.43 -6.79 6.70
N CYS A 69 9.53 -6.18 7.17
CA CYS A 69 10.45 -6.82 8.11
C CYS A 69 9.76 -7.18 9.44
N PHE A 70 8.96 -6.26 9.98
CA PHE A 70 8.16 -6.50 11.17
C PHE A 70 7.13 -7.62 10.95
N ASN A 71 6.44 -7.60 9.81
CA ASN A 71 5.47 -8.63 9.45
C ASN A 71 6.14 -10.01 9.34
N TYR A 72 7.35 -10.09 8.77
CA TYR A 72 8.13 -11.33 8.72
C TYR A 72 8.52 -11.83 10.11
N LEU A 73 9.11 -10.99 10.96
CA LEU A 73 9.52 -11.40 12.31
C LEU A 73 8.31 -11.83 13.15
N SER A 74 7.18 -11.14 13.01
CA SER A 74 5.92 -11.51 13.65
C SER A 74 5.42 -12.89 13.23
N LEU A 75 5.55 -13.23 11.93
CA LEU A 75 5.23 -14.57 11.42
C LEU A 75 6.18 -15.63 12.02
N VAL A 76 7.47 -15.33 12.10
CA VAL A 76 8.46 -16.25 12.69
C VAL A 76 8.11 -16.55 14.15
N ILE A 77 7.89 -15.52 14.98
CA ILE A 77 7.52 -15.66 16.40
C ILE A 77 6.36 -16.63 16.58
N GLN A 78 5.31 -16.47 15.77
CA GLN A 78 4.14 -17.33 15.83
C GLN A 78 4.49 -18.78 15.50
N ARG A 79 5.33 -19.02 14.50
CA ARG A 79 5.74 -20.38 14.09
C ARG A 79 6.60 -21.07 15.14
N ILE A 80 7.48 -20.34 15.83
CA ILE A 80 8.37 -20.91 16.86
C ILE A 80 7.71 -20.96 18.25
N GLY A 81 6.46 -20.50 18.40
CA GLY A 81 5.73 -20.50 19.67
C GLY A 81 6.34 -19.59 20.75
N TYR A 82 7.18 -18.64 20.35
CA TYR A 82 7.90 -17.77 21.26
C TYR A 82 6.93 -16.69 21.80
N GLN A 83 6.76 -16.63 23.12
CA GLN A 83 5.77 -15.75 23.76
C GLN A 83 6.24 -14.32 24.01
N GLN A 84 7.43 -13.92 23.53
CA GLN A 84 7.83 -12.52 23.66
C GLN A 84 6.97 -11.64 22.76
N TYR A 85 6.35 -10.64 23.40
CA TYR A 85 5.70 -9.55 22.72
C TYR A 85 6.78 -8.73 22.01
N LEU A 86 6.60 -8.40 20.73
CA LEU A 86 7.35 -7.33 20.09
C LEU A 86 6.71 -5.99 20.52
N PRO A 87 7.25 -5.22 21.48
CA PRO A 87 6.68 -3.95 21.93
C PRO A 87 6.85 -2.83 20.88
N PHE A 88 6.26 -2.94 19.69
CA PHE A 88 6.70 -2.11 18.56
C PHE A 88 5.61 -1.67 17.58
N SER A 89 4.34 -1.61 17.99
CA SER A 89 3.29 -1.10 17.09
C SER A 89 3.36 0.42 16.88
N GLN A 90 3.85 1.20 17.85
CA GLN A 90 3.74 2.67 17.81
C GLN A 90 4.62 3.35 16.75
N VAL A 91 5.84 2.85 16.50
CA VAL A 91 6.78 3.45 15.52
C VAL A 91 6.21 3.44 14.10
N PHE A 92 5.38 2.45 13.79
CA PHE A 92 4.77 2.27 12.48
C PHE A 92 3.32 2.76 12.41
N GLN A 93 2.73 3.32 13.48
CA GLN A 93 1.34 3.78 13.42
C GLN A 93 1.16 4.95 12.45
N ASN A 94 2.14 5.86 12.41
CA ASN A 94 2.13 7.06 11.58
C ASN A 94 3.54 7.35 11.03
N ILE A 95 3.75 7.04 9.75
CA ILE A 95 4.95 7.43 9.00
C ILE A 95 4.62 8.73 8.25
N ASP A 96 5.36 9.80 8.56
CA ASP A 96 5.18 11.11 7.94
C ASP A 96 6.24 11.36 6.87
N PHE A 97 5.85 11.23 5.62
CA PHE A 97 6.73 11.46 4.47
C PHE A 97 6.86 12.94 4.07
N GLY A 98 6.03 13.83 4.63
CA GLY A 98 6.02 15.25 4.28
C GLY A 98 7.12 16.08 4.95
N SER A 99 7.68 15.59 6.06
CA SER A 99 8.72 16.29 6.83
C SER A 99 10.15 15.88 6.47
N ASP A 100 10.33 14.81 5.68
CA ASP A 100 11.64 14.40 5.21
C ASP A 100 12.14 15.41 4.15
N LYS A 101 13.30 16.02 4.40
CA LYS A 101 14.03 16.72 3.33
C LYS A 101 14.19 15.72 2.20
N LEU A 102 13.78 16.10 0.98
CA LEU A 102 13.83 15.35 -0.28
C LEU A 102 15.01 14.37 -0.34
N HIS A 103 14.87 13.22 0.31
CA HIS A 103 15.85 12.16 0.30
C HIS A 103 15.50 11.34 -0.93
N SER A 104 16.49 11.03 -1.76
CA SER A 104 16.28 10.21 -2.94
C SER A 104 15.83 8.82 -2.49
N ILE A 105 14.53 8.57 -2.59
CA ILE A 105 13.99 7.22 -2.52
C ILE A 105 14.44 6.52 -3.81
N ASP A 106 15.10 5.37 -3.66
CA ASP A 106 15.50 4.53 -4.79
C ASP A 106 14.29 3.70 -5.22
N ASN A 107 13.87 3.82 -6.49
CA ASN A 107 12.75 3.06 -7.07
C ASN A 107 12.93 1.55 -6.85
N THR A 108 14.14 1.04 -7.03
CA THR A 108 14.46 -0.38 -6.91
C THR A 108 14.21 -0.87 -5.48
N ILE A 109 14.62 -0.06 -4.49
CA ILE A 109 14.41 -0.39 -3.08
C ILE A 109 12.92 -0.35 -2.74
N LEU A 110 12.16 0.64 -3.25
CA LEU A 110 10.71 0.69 -3.06
C LEU A 110 10.03 -0.56 -3.64
N GLU A 111 10.38 -0.97 -4.86
CA GLU A 111 9.86 -2.19 -5.47
C GLU A 111 10.17 -3.43 -4.63
N GLU A 112 11.41 -3.58 -4.15
CA GLU A 112 11.79 -4.70 -3.31
C GLU A 112 10.98 -4.76 -2.00
N VAL A 113 10.73 -3.61 -1.38
CA VAL A 113 9.91 -3.51 -0.15
C VAL A 113 8.49 -4.00 -0.42
N LEU A 114 7.89 -3.55 -1.51
CA LEU A 114 6.55 -3.96 -1.92
C LEU A 114 6.50 -5.44 -2.30
N ILE A 115 7.47 -5.93 -3.07
CA ILE A 115 7.57 -7.36 -3.43
C ILE A 115 7.67 -8.22 -2.18
N LEU A 116 8.48 -7.83 -1.20
CA LEU A 116 8.60 -8.56 0.05
C LEU A 116 7.27 -8.58 0.81
N ASP A 117 6.60 -7.43 0.98
CA ASP A 117 5.29 -7.36 1.64
C ASP A 117 4.25 -8.26 0.95
N LEU A 118 4.15 -8.16 -0.38
CA LEU A 118 3.24 -8.97 -1.20
C LEU A 118 3.57 -10.46 -1.07
N HIS A 119 4.85 -10.84 -1.09
CA HIS A 119 5.30 -12.23 -0.94
C HIS A 119 4.92 -12.82 0.41
N LEU A 120 5.07 -12.06 1.50
CA LEU A 120 4.67 -12.50 2.84
C LEU A 120 3.16 -12.78 2.92
N ARG A 121 2.35 -12.02 2.20
CA ARG A 121 0.89 -12.16 2.17
C ARG A 121 0.40 -13.30 1.27
N LYS A 122 1.08 -13.57 0.15
CA LYS A 122 0.70 -14.63 -0.81
C LYS A 122 0.64 -16.01 -0.18
N LYS A 123 1.47 -16.27 0.84
CA LYS A 123 1.50 -17.58 1.50
C LYS A 123 0.27 -17.88 2.36
N ASN A 124 -0.68 -16.94 2.52
CA ASN A 124 -1.97 -17.15 3.19
C ASN A 124 -1.91 -17.64 4.64
N GLU A 125 -0.71 -17.84 5.20
CA GLU A 125 -0.50 -18.37 6.54
C GLU A 125 -0.79 -17.32 7.62
N PHE A 126 -0.69 -16.03 7.31
CA PHE A 126 -0.84 -14.98 8.31
C PHE A 126 -1.30 -13.63 7.73
N PRO A 127 -2.33 -12.99 8.28
CA PRO A 127 -2.65 -11.61 7.96
C PRO A 127 -1.53 -10.69 8.49
N PRO A 128 -1.08 -9.67 7.74
CA PRO A 128 -0.02 -8.78 8.21
C PRO A 128 -0.44 -8.10 9.51
N LYS A 129 0.47 -8.04 10.50
CA LYS A 129 0.21 -7.28 11.74
C LYS A 129 0.11 -5.78 11.46
N ILE A 130 0.87 -5.30 10.48
CA ILE A 130 0.86 -3.92 10.03
C ILE A 130 0.54 -3.89 8.54
N SER A 131 -0.60 -3.31 8.20
CA SER A 131 -1.01 -3.07 6.81
C SER A 131 -0.16 -1.94 6.21
N ILE A 132 0.54 -2.24 5.11
CA ILE A 132 1.40 -1.27 4.43
C ILE A 132 0.60 -0.17 3.71
N GLU A 133 -0.66 -0.42 3.38
CA GLU A 133 -1.50 0.37 2.48
C GLU A 133 -1.64 1.83 2.93
N LYS A 134 -1.82 2.07 4.24
CA LYS A 134 -1.87 3.44 4.78
C LYS A 134 -0.59 4.20 4.48
N HIS A 135 0.55 3.56 4.71
CA HIS A 135 1.86 4.17 4.54
C HIS A 135 2.19 4.33 3.06
N LEU A 136 1.77 3.39 2.23
CA LEU A 136 1.92 3.47 0.79
C LEU A 136 1.15 4.66 0.22
N ILE A 137 -0.10 4.87 0.64
CA ILE A 137 -0.89 6.04 0.23
C ILE A 137 -0.17 7.33 0.61
N ASN A 138 0.28 7.45 1.86
CA ASN A 138 1.00 8.64 2.31
C ASN A 138 2.29 8.87 1.49
N LEU A 139 3.04 7.80 1.20
CA LEU A 139 4.25 7.87 0.37
C LEU A 139 3.92 8.38 -1.03
N LEU A 140 2.89 7.84 -1.69
CA LEU A 140 2.51 8.21 -3.05
C LEU A 140 1.90 9.62 -3.13
N GLN A 141 1.28 10.11 -2.06
CA GLN A 141 0.82 11.50 -1.97
C GLN A 141 2.00 12.47 -1.87
N SER A 142 3.01 12.13 -1.07
CA SER A 142 4.25 12.93 -0.92
C SER A 142 5.18 12.83 -2.13
N TYR A 143 5.21 11.68 -2.80
CA TYR A 143 6.10 11.39 -3.93
C TYR A 143 5.32 10.80 -5.11
N PRO A 144 4.54 11.62 -5.84
CA PRO A 144 3.65 11.14 -6.90
C PRO A 144 4.37 10.46 -8.06
N GLN A 145 5.66 10.72 -8.27
CA GLN A 145 6.46 10.10 -9.31
C GLN A 145 6.56 8.56 -9.19
N PHE A 146 6.29 8.00 -8.02
CA PHE A 146 6.28 6.55 -7.80
C PHE A 146 4.92 5.89 -8.06
N ALA A 147 3.86 6.66 -8.33
CA ALA A 147 2.51 6.12 -8.43
C ALA A 147 2.37 5.11 -9.57
N ASP A 148 2.86 5.43 -10.76
CA ASP A 148 2.74 4.55 -11.93
C ASP A 148 3.42 3.20 -11.71
N VAL A 149 4.71 3.21 -11.35
CA VAL A 149 5.48 1.98 -11.11
C VAL A 149 4.90 1.15 -9.96
N THR A 150 4.42 1.80 -8.90
CA THR A 150 3.78 1.11 -7.77
C THR A 150 2.49 0.43 -8.21
N VAL A 151 1.65 1.12 -8.98
CA VAL A 151 0.38 0.58 -9.47
C VAL A 151 0.63 -0.60 -10.41
N GLN A 152 1.56 -0.49 -11.35
CA GLN A 152 1.92 -1.62 -12.23
C GLN A 152 2.43 -2.82 -11.42
N LEU A 153 3.33 -2.59 -10.45
CA LEU A 153 3.84 -3.67 -9.60
C LEU A 153 2.72 -4.40 -8.84
N LEU A 154 1.76 -3.66 -8.27
CA LEU A 154 0.61 -4.26 -7.60
C LEU A 154 -0.27 -5.04 -8.58
N LEU A 155 -0.44 -4.53 -9.82
CA LEU A 155 -1.25 -5.14 -10.86
C LEU A 155 -0.60 -6.39 -11.45
N ASP A 156 0.72 -6.49 -11.45
CA ASP A 156 1.44 -7.69 -11.92
C ASP A 156 1.45 -8.81 -10.87
N ASN A 157 1.11 -8.49 -9.62
CA ASN A 157 1.15 -9.39 -8.48
C ASN A 157 -0.23 -9.96 -8.09
N THR A 158 -1.10 -10.27 -9.04
CA THR A 158 -2.53 -10.63 -8.82
C THR A 158 -2.83 -11.96 -8.12
N LYS A 159 -1.82 -12.79 -7.81
CA LYS A 159 -2.00 -14.13 -7.21
C LYS A 159 -2.34 -14.06 -5.71
N PHE A 160 -3.43 -13.39 -5.38
CA PHE A 160 -4.00 -13.32 -4.04
C PHE A 160 -5.36 -14.03 -4.00
N ASP A 161 -5.77 -14.41 -2.80
CA ASP A 161 -7.14 -14.82 -2.55
C ASP A 161 -8.09 -13.64 -2.82
N LYS A 162 -9.04 -13.84 -3.75
CA LYS A 162 -9.95 -12.80 -4.24
C LYS A 162 -11.05 -12.46 -3.22
N ILE A 163 -11.33 -13.39 -2.30
CA ILE A 163 -12.41 -13.29 -1.31
C ILE A 163 -11.89 -12.58 -0.06
N LYS A 164 -10.69 -12.93 0.39
CA LYS A 164 -10.12 -12.46 1.67
C LYS A 164 -10.10 -10.94 1.79
N LYS A 165 -10.47 -10.46 2.99
CA LYS A 165 -10.37 -9.04 3.37
C LYS A 165 -8.93 -8.52 3.34
N SER A 166 -7.93 -9.38 3.54
CA SER A 166 -6.51 -9.03 3.49
C SER A 166 -5.95 -8.85 2.07
N ASN A 167 -6.79 -9.01 1.03
CA ASN A 167 -6.39 -8.72 -0.34
C ASN A 167 -5.87 -7.28 -0.43
N PRO A 168 -4.64 -7.05 -0.94
CA PRO A 168 -4.03 -5.73 -0.97
C PRO A 168 -4.89 -4.67 -1.67
N TRP A 169 -5.59 -5.05 -2.74
CA TRP A 169 -6.47 -4.13 -3.45
C TRP A 169 -7.71 -3.74 -2.65
N LYS A 170 -8.33 -4.70 -1.96
CA LYS A 170 -9.44 -4.41 -1.02
C LYS A 170 -8.95 -3.48 0.10
N GLN A 171 -7.78 -3.74 0.68
CA GLN A 171 -7.20 -2.90 1.75
C GLN A 171 -6.88 -1.49 1.26
N LEU A 172 -6.36 -1.35 0.04
CA LEU A 172 -6.03 -0.06 -0.56
C LEU A 172 -7.30 0.76 -0.82
N TRP A 173 -8.31 0.16 -1.46
CA TRP A 173 -9.54 0.86 -1.84
C TRP A 173 -10.52 1.13 -0.70
N ASN A 174 -10.42 0.38 0.41
CA ASN A 174 -11.11 0.73 1.65
C ASN A 174 -10.62 2.05 2.26
N ARG A 175 -9.49 2.59 1.78
CA ARG A 175 -8.97 3.91 2.17
C ARG A 175 -9.38 4.92 1.12
N GLY A 176 -10.34 5.78 1.45
CA GLY A 176 -10.84 6.80 0.51
C GLY A 176 -9.74 7.72 -0.05
N GLU A 177 -8.64 7.87 0.69
CA GLU A 177 -7.46 8.64 0.31
C GLU A 177 -6.73 8.08 -0.93
N CYS A 178 -6.96 6.81 -1.29
CA CYS A 178 -6.33 6.23 -2.49
C CYS A 178 -6.86 6.85 -3.78
N TRP A 179 -8.09 7.37 -3.79
CA TRP A 179 -8.73 7.94 -4.98
C TRP A 179 -7.89 9.05 -5.61
N SER A 180 -7.36 9.97 -4.80
CA SER A 180 -6.60 11.13 -5.30
C SER A 180 -5.31 10.72 -6.01
N ILE A 181 -4.73 9.57 -5.64
CA ILE A 181 -3.54 9.01 -6.32
C ILE A 181 -3.91 8.58 -7.73
N PHE A 182 -4.98 7.79 -7.89
CA PHE A 182 -5.43 7.30 -9.20
C PHE A 182 -6.00 8.42 -10.07
N GLN A 183 -6.74 9.37 -9.49
CA GLN A 183 -7.21 10.56 -10.20
C GLN A 183 -6.05 11.39 -10.75
N ARG A 184 -4.98 11.59 -9.98
CA ARG A 184 -3.78 12.29 -10.47
C ARG A 184 -3.02 11.48 -11.52
N LEU A 185 -2.99 10.15 -11.39
CA LEU A 185 -2.25 9.29 -12.31
C LEU A 185 -2.91 9.19 -13.69
N TYR A 186 -4.24 9.06 -13.72
CA TYR A 186 -4.98 8.81 -14.95
C TYR A 186 -5.71 10.05 -15.47
N GLU A 187 -6.07 10.99 -14.60
CA GLU A 187 -6.85 12.18 -14.97
C GLU A 187 -8.08 11.81 -15.81
N THR A 188 -8.17 12.31 -17.05
CA THR A 188 -9.22 12.01 -18.03
C THR A 188 -8.83 10.94 -19.05
N GLN A 189 -7.77 10.16 -18.81
CA GLN A 189 -7.35 9.03 -19.65
C GLN A 189 -8.20 7.81 -19.33
N PHE A 190 -9.40 7.76 -19.90
CA PHE A 190 -10.41 6.74 -19.57
C PHE A 190 -10.05 5.33 -20.04
N ASP A 191 -9.21 5.20 -21.06
CA ASP A 191 -8.60 3.95 -21.49
C ASP A 191 -7.74 3.33 -20.37
N LYS A 192 -6.97 4.15 -19.65
CA LYS A 192 -6.19 3.70 -18.50
C LYS A 192 -7.08 3.32 -17.32
N TRP A 193 -8.14 4.09 -17.07
CA TRP A 193 -9.15 3.74 -16.06
C TRP A 193 -9.81 2.40 -16.35
N ASP A 194 -10.22 2.16 -17.60
CA ASP A 194 -10.87 0.91 -18.02
C ASP A 194 -9.95 -0.30 -17.85
N ALA A 195 -8.70 -0.20 -18.33
CA ALA A 195 -7.70 -1.26 -18.16
C ALA A 195 -7.42 -1.55 -16.68
N PHE A 196 -7.34 -0.51 -15.86
CA PHE A 196 -7.14 -0.63 -14.42
C PHE A 196 -8.31 -1.33 -13.71
N ILE A 197 -9.55 -0.88 -13.97
CA ILE A 197 -10.76 -1.48 -13.38
C ILE A 197 -10.92 -2.94 -13.81
N SER A 198 -10.72 -3.23 -15.09
CA SER A 198 -10.75 -4.59 -15.63
C SER A 198 -9.76 -5.51 -14.91
N LYS A 199 -8.52 -5.06 -14.70
CA LYS A 199 -7.53 -5.83 -13.92
C LYS A 199 -7.94 -6.01 -12.46
N MET A 200 -8.50 -5.00 -11.81
CA MET A 200 -8.96 -5.11 -10.42
C MET A 200 -10.10 -6.11 -10.26
N GLN A 201 -11.06 -6.13 -11.18
CA GLN A 201 -12.16 -7.11 -11.20
C GLN A 201 -11.64 -8.55 -11.37
N GLN A 202 -10.48 -8.74 -12.00
CA GLN A 202 -9.83 -10.06 -12.03
C GLN A 202 -9.20 -10.44 -10.68
N CYS A 203 -8.83 -9.47 -9.85
CA CYS A 203 -8.14 -9.65 -8.57
C CYS A 203 -9.06 -9.78 -7.36
N ILE A 204 -10.33 -9.37 -7.49
CA ILE A 204 -11.27 -9.23 -6.38
C ILE A 204 -12.62 -9.79 -6.82
N GLU A 205 -13.19 -10.71 -6.04
CA GLU A 205 -14.45 -11.36 -6.39
C GLU A 205 -15.66 -10.46 -6.09
N ASP A 206 -15.74 -9.92 -4.87
CA ASP A 206 -16.73 -8.92 -4.50
C ASP A 206 -16.16 -7.51 -4.72
N PHE A 207 -16.53 -6.92 -5.85
CA PHE A 207 -16.10 -5.59 -6.29
C PHE A 207 -17.11 -4.48 -5.94
N THR A 208 -18.21 -4.81 -5.26
CA THR A 208 -19.36 -3.93 -5.05
C THR A 208 -18.96 -2.64 -4.31
N ASP A 209 -18.30 -2.77 -3.15
CA ASP A 209 -17.89 -1.61 -2.34
C ASP A 209 -16.90 -0.69 -3.06
N ILE A 210 -15.98 -1.28 -3.83
CA ILE A 210 -15.00 -0.55 -4.63
C ILE A 210 -15.71 0.18 -5.78
N SER A 211 -16.64 -0.49 -6.47
CA SER A 211 -17.42 0.10 -7.55
C SER A 211 -18.26 1.30 -7.08
N ALA A 212 -18.89 1.19 -5.90
CA ALA A 212 -19.66 2.27 -5.30
C ALA A 212 -18.75 3.46 -4.92
N THR A 213 -17.56 3.17 -4.39
CA THR A 213 -16.56 4.19 -4.06
C THR A 213 -16.04 4.91 -5.30
N LEU A 214 -15.68 4.16 -6.35
CA LEU A 214 -15.25 4.69 -7.64
C LEU A 214 -16.32 5.62 -8.21
N LEU A 215 -17.56 5.15 -8.30
CA LEU A 215 -18.66 5.95 -8.83
C LEU A 215 -18.86 7.24 -8.05
N ARG A 216 -18.93 7.17 -6.71
CA ARG A 216 -19.08 8.35 -5.87
C ARG A 216 -18.03 9.41 -6.20
N ASN A 217 -16.79 8.98 -6.40
CA ASN A 217 -15.70 9.90 -6.68
C ASN A 217 -15.70 10.40 -8.14
N PHE A 218 -16.09 9.58 -9.11
CA PHE A 218 -16.35 10.03 -10.50
C PHE A 218 -17.49 11.07 -10.56
N THR A 219 -18.45 11.02 -9.64
CA THR A 219 -19.52 12.02 -9.51
C THR A 219 -19.17 13.21 -8.61
N SER A 220 -17.95 13.29 -8.09
CA SER A 220 -17.54 14.41 -7.25
C SER A 220 -17.44 15.71 -8.05
N ASN A 221 -17.70 16.85 -7.41
CA ASN A 221 -17.58 18.17 -8.04
C ASN A 221 -16.17 18.41 -8.58
N GLU A 222 -15.13 17.93 -7.87
CA GLU A 222 -13.74 18.04 -8.29
C GLU A 222 -13.51 17.31 -9.62
N PHE A 223 -13.90 16.04 -9.71
CA PHE A 223 -13.74 15.27 -10.94
C PHE A 223 -14.60 15.83 -12.08
N GLN A 224 -15.87 16.17 -11.82
CA GLN A 224 -16.75 16.79 -12.82
C GLN A 224 -16.15 18.09 -13.37
N SER A 225 -15.52 18.90 -12.52
CA SER A 225 -14.86 20.14 -12.95
C SER A 225 -13.70 19.88 -13.92
N MET A 226 -13.04 18.71 -13.84
CA MET A 226 -12.02 18.29 -14.82
C MET A 226 -12.65 17.84 -16.14
N ILE A 227 -13.78 17.14 -16.08
CA ILE A 227 -14.46 16.61 -17.26
C ILE A 227 -15.05 17.73 -18.12
N VAL A 228 -15.71 18.72 -17.51
CA VAL A 228 -16.39 19.79 -18.27
C VAL A 228 -15.44 20.79 -18.92
N LYS A 229 -14.11 20.66 -18.74
CA LYS A 229 -13.11 21.52 -19.40
C LYS A 229 -13.11 21.39 -20.93
N SER A 230 -13.60 20.28 -21.47
CA SER A 230 -13.67 20.05 -22.91
C SER A 230 -14.85 19.15 -23.28
N PRO A 231 -15.59 19.45 -24.36
CA PRO A 231 -16.62 18.56 -24.90
C PRO A 231 -16.10 17.13 -25.19
N SER A 232 -14.84 17.00 -25.61
CA SER A 232 -14.22 15.69 -25.84
C SER A 232 -14.13 14.85 -24.57
N ASN A 233 -13.77 15.47 -23.44
CA ASN A 233 -13.67 14.78 -22.15
C ASN A 233 -15.04 14.31 -21.67
N VAL A 234 -16.08 15.13 -21.86
CA VAL A 234 -17.48 14.77 -21.56
C VAL A 234 -17.90 13.55 -22.36
N LEU A 235 -17.68 13.56 -23.69
CA LEU A 235 -18.04 12.45 -24.55
C LEU A 235 -17.31 11.15 -24.15
N GLN A 236 -15.99 11.22 -23.94
CA GLN A 236 -15.20 10.07 -23.54
C GLN A 236 -15.61 9.52 -22.17
N PHE A 237 -15.95 10.40 -21.22
CA PHE A 237 -16.44 9.98 -19.91
C PHE A 237 -17.78 9.25 -20.00
N LEU A 238 -18.73 9.76 -20.80
CA LEU A 238 -20.02 9.11 -21.01
C LEU A 238 -19.85 7.73 -21.63
N LEU A 239 -18.99 7.59 -22.64
CA LEU A 239 -18.67 6.31 -23.26
C LEU A 239 -18.04 5.34 -22.25
N PHE A 240 -17.09 5.82 -21.44
CA PHE A 240 -16.47 5.04 -20.38
C PHE A 240 -17.51 4.52 -19.39
N VAL A 241 -18.37 5.38 -18.86
CA VAL A 241 -19.41 4.99 -17.89
C VAL A 241 -20.40 3.97 -18.50
N GLN A 242 -20.78 4.13 -19.76
CA GLN A 242 -21.66 3.19 -20.46
C GLN A 242 -21.02 1.79 -20.59
N GLN A 243 -19.70 1.73 -20.75
CA GLN A 243 -18.96 0.47 -20.86
C GLN A 243 -18.71 -0.22 -19.51
N GLN A 244 -18.67 0.54 -18.40
CA GLN A 244 -18.44 0.00 -17.07
C GLN A 244 -19.69 -0.66 -16.48
N SER A 245 -19.89 -1.95 -16.77
CA SER A 245 -21.00 -2.76 -16.23
C SER A 245 -21.11 -2.71 -14.70
N SER A 246 -19.99 -2.62 -13.98
CA SER A 246 -19.95 -2.52 -12.51
C SER A 246 -20.41 -1.17 -11.96
N MET A 247 -20.42 -0.10 -12.77
CA MET A 247 -20.85 1.24 -12.35
C MET A 247 -22.22 1.61 -12.92
N TYR A 248 -22.60 1.00 -14.05
CA TYR A 248 -23.85 1.26 -14.76
C TYR A 248 -25.10 1.05 -13.89
N VAL A 249 -25.10 0.02 -13.04
CA VAL A 249 -26.22 -0.28 -12.11
C VAL A 249 -26.56 0.92 -11.22
N TYR A 250 -25.53 1.65 -10.78
CA TYR A 250 -25.68 2.81 -9.89
C TYR A 250 -25.83 4.13 -10.65
N TRP A 251 -25.25 4.23 -11.87
CA TRP A 251 -25.40 5.41 -12.72
C TRP A 251 -26.85 5.66 -13.13
N TYR A 252 -27.62 4.59 -13.41
CA TYR A 252 -29.05 4.70 -13.72
C TYR A 252 -29.85 5.36 -12.57
N HIS A 253 -29.49 5.08 -11.31
CA HIS A 253 -30.10 5.72 -10.15
C HIS A 253 -29.71 7.20 -10.00
N ILE A 254 -28.48 7.58 -10.36
CA ILE A 254 -28.00 8.98 -10.27
C ILE A 254 -28.54 9.85 -11.42
N ASN A 255 -28.67 9.30 -12.63
CA ASN A 255 -29.13 10.05 -13.80
C ASN A 255 -30.63 10.40 -13.78
N THR A 256 -31.45 9.69 -13.01
CA THR A 256 -32.84 10.13 -12.76
C THR A 256 -32.91 11.44 -11.96
N HIS A 257 -31.82 11.84 -11.28
CA HIS A 257 -31.76 13.04 -10.44
C HIS A 257 -30.82 14.14 -10.99
N THR A 258 -29.95 13.82 -11.96
CA THR A 258 -28.93 14.76 -12.51
C THR A 258 -29.20 15.21 -13.95
N HIS A 259 -30.23 14.70 -14.61
CA HIS A 259 -30.68 15.18 -15.93
C HIS A 259 -31.03 16.69 -15.94
N THR A 260 -31.23 17.32 -14.78
CA THR A 260 -31.54 18.74 -14.64
C THR A 260 -30.31 19.68 -14.67
N SER A 261 -29.08 19.19 -14.47
CA SER A 261 -27.90 20.08 -14.35
C SER A 261 -26.99 20.12 -15.58
N PHE A 262 -26.98 19.08 -16.43
CA PHE A 262 -26.14 19.05 -17.65
C PHE A 262 -26.78 19.73 -18.87
N LEU A 263 -28.09 20.01 -18.85
CA LEU A 263 -28.83 20.65 -19.96
C LEU A 263 -29.06 22.16 -19.77
N HIS A 264 -28.55 22.76 -18.69
CA HIS A 264 -28.82 24.16 -18.32
C HIS A 264 -27.56 25.03 -18.16
N LYS A 265 -26.47 24.72 -18.86
CA LYS A 265 -25.37 25.67 -19.06
C LYS A 265 -24.97 25.76 -20.52
#